data_AF-W0IXW5-F1
#
_entry.id   AF-W0IXW5-F1
#
_cell.length_a   1.000
_cell.length_b   1.000
_cell.length_c   1.000
_cell.angle_alpha   90.00
_cell.angle_beta   90.00
_cell.angle_gamma   90.00
#
_symmetry.space_group_name_H-M   'P 1'
#
loop_
_entity.id
_entity.type
_entity.pdbx_description
1 polymer ?
#
loop_
_entity_poly.entity_id
_entity_poly.type
_entity_poly.pdbx_seq_one_letter_code
_entity_poly.pdbx_strand_id
1 'polypeptide(L)'
;MVFIHYHIMKNMNTLHTLVAAIAFPVALQAVDWINADVGNWTDAANWNGNLPDAWAHAYINNGGTAIVDDDARVSSATTYVGTNGKGTLIINSGQLNATWNVMIGTEAGGEGFLQVNGGKVTNGYDNNFVIGGNGSGKLEINNDGHVDSDWAFLGGEIWRNQLQSSGRGEVVLNDNALFSNTSGIVLSPGATGQSTVTVNDNSTMRTSGSLYLAYAGQGEMTVNGGLVSAADTTWVSGNGGSSGALTLNGGVFETTRIANGNGTGTLTFNGGTLRALANHDSFINGVSGITLLENGGIIDTNGKSVTVNSAFSGSGGLTKINAGTLTLNASSGMGALTNREGILAIASGRTIDVTGATTLATGSTLKMEGNSVLDTGRLVFEASSRLVLDPLAAGLHAGVLDLESLDGGKIGILILGFQEFGVGESLEIFSFDSVAGLYGTGLDANDYFVFENSPDSKYVFTWKEGALALTVVPEPSTWALVVGIGSIGYIAAIRFRKR
;
A
#
# COMPACT_ATOMS: atom_id res chain seq x y z
N MET A 1 -3.12 26.18 -9.42
CA MET A 1 -1.81 26.20 -10.09
C MET A 1 -0.83 25.51 -9.14
N VAL A 2 -0.74 24.18 -9.22
CA VAL A 2 0.12 23.36 -8.35
C VAL A 2 1.34 22.99 -9.19
N PHE A 3 2.51 23.43 -8.75
CA PHE A 3 3.78 23.19 -9.41
C PHE A 3 4.19 21.73 -9.21
N ILE A 4 4.50 21.05 -10.31
CA ILE A 4 5.21 19.76 -10.31
C ILE A 4 6.55 19.99 -9.60
N HIS A 5 6.77 19.30 -8.47
CA HIS A 5 7.99 19.41 -7.68
C HIS A 5 9.19 18.86 -8.47
N TYR A 6 10.20 19.68 -8.69
CA TYR A 6 11.41 19.38 -9.46
C TYR A 6 12.58 19.09 -8.51
N HIS A 7 13.33 18.00 -8.73
CA HIS A 7 14.64 17.75 -8.13
C HIS A 7 15.73 17.57 -9.23
N ILE A 8 16.18 18.73 -9.74
CA ILE A 8 17.57 19.23 -9.95
C ILE A 8 18.68 18.28 -10.49
N MET A 9 19.06 18.59 -11.74
CA MET A 9 20.39 18.93 -12.34
C MET A 9 21.65 18.05 -12.12
N LYS A 10 22.39 17.82 -13.23
CA LYS A 10 23.71 18.45 -13.49
C LYS A 10 24.38 17.99 -14.81
N ASN A 11 24.80 18.97 -15.62
CA ASN A 11 26.02 19.06 -16.45
C ASN A 11 25.77 19.48 -17.90
N MET A 12 25.64 20.78 -18.14
CA MET A 12 26.00 21.36 -19.45
C MET A 12 26.61 22.76 -19.27
N ASN A 13 27.93 22.81 -19.42
CA ASN A 13 28.80 23.97 -19.70
C ASN A 13 30.11 23.29 -20.15
N THR A 14 30.69 23.43 -21.34
CA THR A 14 30.90 24.60 -22.21
C THR A 14 31.52 24.15 -23.56
N LEU A 15 31.21 24.90 -24.63
CA LEU A 15 31.94 25.19 -25.90
C LEU A 15 32.44 24.05 -26.83
N HIS A 16 32.03 24.09 -28.11
CA HIS A 16 32.83 24.66 -29.22
C HIS A 16 31.97 24.88 -30.47
N THR A 17 32.14 26.05 -31.08
CA THR A 17 31.50 26.50 -32.33
C THR A 17 32.05 25.70 -33.51
N LEU A 18 31.20 24.94 -34.21
CA LEU A 18 31.48 24.44 -35.54
C LEU A 18 30.33 24.85 -36.47
N VAL A 19 30.68 25.43 -37.61
CA VAL A 19 29.79 25.93 -38.66
C VAL A 19 28.80 24.84 -39.09
N ALA A 20 27.54 24.96 -38.70
CA ALA A 20 26.47 24.09 -39.18
C ALA A 20 26.04 24.57 -40.57
N ALA A 21 26.25 23.73 -41.58
CA ALA A 21 25.47 23.81 -42.80
C ALA A 21 23.98 23.73 -42.40
N ILE A 22 23.19 24.70 -42.87
CA ILE A 22 21.74 24.75 -42.62
C ILE A 22 21.13 23.59 -43.43
N ALA A 23 21.10 22.40 -42.86
CA ALA A 23 20.16 21.37 -43.27
C ALA A 23 18.79 21.89 -42.83
N PHE A 24 17.96 22.28 -43.78
CA PHE A 24 16.54 22.48 -43.51
C PHE A 24 16.00 21.22 -42.83
N PRO A 25 15.15 21.32 -41.80
CA PRO A 25 14.48 20.15 -41.27
C PRO A 25 13.66 19.57 -42.43
N VAL A 26 14.08 18.43 -42.95
CA VAL A 26 13.23 17.60 -43.80
C VAL A 26 12.05 17.22 -42.91
N ALA A 27 10.84 17.55 -43.32
CA ALA A 27 9.65 17.11 -42.59
C ALA A 27 9.71 15.58 -42.45
N LEU A 28 9.47 15.05 -41.26
CA LEU A 28 9.45 13.60 -41.07
C LEU A 28 8.42 12.97 -42.00
N GLN A 29 8.78 11.83 -42.58
CA GLN A 29 7.92 11.10 -43.50
C GLN A 29 6.76 10.49 -42.72
N ALA A 30 5.52 10.74 -43.15
CA ALA A 30 4.36 9.96 -42.72
C ALA A 30 4.28 8.68 -43.55
N VAL A 31 4.13 7.54 -42.87
CA VAL A 31 4.02 6.21 -43.48
C VAL A 31 2.76 5.55 -42.92
N ASP A 32 1.80 5.34 -43.80
CA ASP A 32 0.44 4.90 -43.44
C ASP A 32 0.26 3.42 -43.73
N TRP A 33 -0.30 2.69 -42.77
CA TRP A 33 -0.77 1.32 -42.95
C TRP A 33 -1.98 1.32 -43.87
N ILE A 34 -1.91 0.55 -44.96
CA ILE A 34 -2.95 0.49 -45.98
C ILE A 34 -3.71 -0.84 -46.01
N ASN A 35 -3.18 -1.89 -45.37
CA ASN A 35 -3.86 -3.17 -45.28
C ASN A 35 -5.04 -3.09 -44.29
N ALA A 36 -6.27 -3.33 -44.77
CA ALA A 36 -7.48 -3.25 -43.96
C ALA A 36 -7.74 -4.50 -43.09
N ASP A 37 -7.03 -5.60 -43.39
CA ASP A 37 -7.09 -6.85 -42.64
C ASP A 37 -5.88 -6.94 -41.68
N VAL A 38 -5.37 -8.17 -41.48
CA VAL A 38 -4.17 -8.45 -40.69
C VAL A 38 -2.97 -8.56 -41.63
N GLY A 39 -1.84 -7.95 -41.27
CA GLY A 39 -0.60 -8.04 -42.04
C GLY A 39 0.65 -7.85 -41.20
N ASN A 40 1.80 -8.31 -41.72
CA ASN A 40 3.09 -8.15 -41.05
C ASN A 40 3.66 -6.75 -41.28
N TRP A 41 4.16 -6.10 -40.22
CA TRP A 41 4.82 -4.79 -40.26
C TRP A 41 5.96 -4.76 -41.27
N THR A 42 6.72 -5.85 -41.39
CA THR A 42 7.91 -5.90 -42.26
C THR A 42 7.60 -6.09 -43.74
N ASP A 43 6.33 -6.29 -44.12
CA ASP A 43 5.93 -6.34 -45.52
C ASP A 43 5.57 -4.94 -46.02
N ALA A 44 6.40 -4.41 -46.93
CA ALA A 44 6.22 -3.08 -47.51
C ALA A 44 4.90 -2.93 -48.28
N ALA A 45 4.29 -4.03 -48.75
CA ALA A 45 2.99 -3.98 -49.41
C ALA A 45 1.85 -3.56 -48.48
N ASN A 46 2.04 -3.67 -47.15
CA ASN A 46 1.07 -3.22 -46.17
C ASN A 46 1.15 -1.72 -45.85
N TRP A 47 2.14 -1.00 -46.40
CA TRP A 47 2.36 0.43 -46.18
C TRP A 47 2.18 1.23 -47.49
N ASN A 48 1.90 2.53 -47.37
CA ASN A 48 1.77 3.46 -48.51
C ASN A 48 3.10 3.80 -49.23
N GLY A 49 4.08 2.90 -49.19
CA GLY A 49 5.40 3.11 -49.77
C GLY A 49 6.48 2.26 -49.09
N ASN A 50 7.46 2.93 -48.46
CA ASN A 50 8.53 2.27 -47.74
C ASN A 50 8.07 1.82 -46.34
N LEU A 51 8.80 0.88 -45.74
CA LEU A 51 8.64 0.54 -44.33
C LEU A 51 8.96 1.78 -43.45
N PRO A 52 8.24 1.96 -42.33
CA PRO A 52 8.62 2.96 -41.34
C PRO A 52 10.03 2.71 -40.80
N ASP A 53 10.80 3.78 -40.62
CA ASP A 53 12.11 3.78 -39.99
C ASP A 53 12.14 4.74 -38.79
N ALA A 54 13.30 4.82 -38.12
CA ALA A 54 13.52 5.67 -36.94
C ALA A 54 13.22 7.18 -37.11
N TRP A 55 12.97 7.65 -38.34
CA TRP A 55 12.68 9.04 -38.72
C TRP A 55 11.32 9.19 -39.42
N ALA A 56 10.50 8.14 -39.43
CA ALA A 56 9.18 8.14 -40.02
C ALA A 56 8.08 8.01 -38.95
N HIS A 57 7.00 8.76 -39.09
CA HIS A 57 5.80 8.55 -38.30
C HIS A 57 5.00 7.39 -38.91
N ALA A 58 4.80 6.32 -38.14
CA ALA A 58 4.03 5.16 -38.56
C ALA A 58 2.58 5.32 -38.10
N TYR A 59 1.62 5.25 -39.02
CA TYR A 59 0.19 5.42 -38.73
C TYR A 59 -0.59 4.14 -39.04
N ILE A 60 -1.26 3.56 -38.04
CA ILE A 60 -2.17 2.42 -38.17
C ILE A 60 -3.58 2.88 -37.80
N ASN A 61 -4.32 3.43 -38.77
CA ASN A 61 -5.58 4.16 -38.53
C ASN A 61 -6.75 3.72 -39.42
N ASN A 62 -6.53 2.74 -40.30
CA ASN A 62 -7.48 2.29 -41.32
C ASN A 62 -8.40 1.14 -40.87
N GLY A 63 -8.38 0.79 -39.58
CA GLY A 63 -9.11 -0.35 -39.00
C GLY A 63 -8.36 -1.69 -39.08
N GLY A 64 -7.24 -1.75 -39.79
CA GLY A 64 -6.43 -2.96 -39.92
C GLY A 64 -5.58 -3.28 -38.68
N THR A 65 -4.92 -4.44 -38.74
CA THR A 65 -4.03 -4.96 -37.70
C THR A 65 -2.62 -5.15 -38.25
N ALA A 66 -1.66 -4.41 -37.71
CA ALA A 66 -0.24 -4.64 -37.97
C ALA A 66 0.34 -5.62 -36.94
N ILE A 67 1.12 -6.60 -37.40
CA ILE A 67 1.80 -7.61 -36.56
C ILE A 67 3.31 -7.42 -36.65
N VAL A 68 4.00 -7.48 -35.50
CA VAL A 68 5.45 -7.64 -35.41
C VAL A 68 5.74 -8.96 -34.70
N ASP A 69 6.26 -9.95 -35.41
CA ASP A 69 6.51 -11.32 -34.96
C ASP A 69 7.91 -11.79 -35.41
N ASP A 70 8.20 -13.09 -35.27
CA ASP A 70 9.44 -13.74 -35.73
C ASP A 70 10.74 -13.04 -35.29
N ASP A 71 10.75 -12.50 -34.06
CA ASP A 71 11.85 -11.73 -33.49
C ASP A 71 12.26 -10.50 -34.32
N ALA A 72 11.38 -10.04 -35.22
CA ALA A 72 11.61 -8.89 -36.08
C ALA A 72 11.84 -7.63 -35.25
N ARG A 73 12.78 -6.78 -35.68
CA ARG A 73 13.09 -5.50 -35.04
C ARG A 73 12.70 -4.37 -35.97
N VAL A 74 11.68 -3.61 -35.56
CA VAL A 74 11.13 -2.50 -36.33
C VAL A 74 11.31 -1.19 -35.58
N SER A 75 11.34 -0.09 -36.33
CA SER A 75 11.52 1.24 -35.76
C SER A 75 10.56 2.24 -36.36
N SER A 76 10.20 3.25 -35.58
CA SER A 76 9.51 4.45 -36.04
C SER A 76 10.08 5.67 -35.32
N ALA A 77 9.82 6.88 -35.79
CA ALA A 77 9.95 8.06 -34.96
C ALA A 77 8.82 8.11 -33.92
N THR A 78 7.57 8.19 -34.39
CA THR A 78 6.39 8.01 -33.54
C THR A 78 5.53 6.91 -34.12
N THR A 79 5.06 5.99 -33.27
CA THR A 79 4.04 5.01 -33.64
C THR A 79 2.67 5.51 -33.21
N TYR A 80 1.76 5.64 -34.18
CA TYR A 80 0.37 6.02 -33.99
C TYR A 80 -0.54 4.83 -34.26
N VAL A 81 -1.37 4.46 -33.29
CA VAL A 81 -2.34 3.36 -33.40
C VAL A 81 -3.74 3.91 -33.11
N GLY A 82 -4.61 3.92 -34.11
CA GLY A 82 -6.00 4.37 -33.98
C GLY A 82 -6.14 5.85 -33.59
N THR A 83 -5.38 6.75 -34.23
CA THR A 83 -5.39 8.19 -33.94
C THR A 83 -6.74 8.84 -34.17
N ASN A 84 -7.26 8.82 -35.40
CA ASN A 84 -8.53 9.43 -35.81
C ASN A 84 -9.48 8.43 -36.48
N GLY A 85 -9.20 7.14 -36.26
CA GLY A 85 -9.92 5.98 -36.75
C GLY A 85 -9.62 4.80 -35.85
N LYS A 86 -9.84 3.58 -36.33
CA LYS A 86 -9.51 2.37 -35.57
C LYS A 86 -8.14 1.85 -35.98
N GLY A 87 -7.41 1.24 -35.06
CA GLY A 87 -6.14 0.60 -35.39
C GLY A 87 -5.74 -0.42 -34.35
N THR A 88 -5.10 -1.50 -34.78
CA THR A 88 -4.52 -2.49 -33.88
C THR A 88 -3.06 -2.76 -34.24
N LEU A 89 -2.22 -2.82 -33.22
CA LEU A 89 -0.83 -3.24 -33.32
C LEU A 89 -0.60 -4.41 -32.37
N ILE A 90 -0.11 -5.53 -32.88
CA ILE A 90 0.24 -6.71 -32.09
C ILE A 90 1.74 -6.93 -32.21
N ILE A 91 2.42 -6.94 -31.06
CA ILE A 91 3.84 -7.27 -30.94
C ILE A 91 3.91 -8.66 -30.33
N ASN A 92 4.06 -9.70 -31.16
CA ASN A 92 4.33 -11.07 -30.72
C ASN A 92 5.81 -11.17 -30.30
N SER A 93 6.61 -12.15 -30.72
CA SER A 93 8.04 -12.22 -30.33
C SER A 93 8.93 -11.06 -30.85
N GLY A 94 8.39 -10.16 -31.68
CA GLY A 94 9.11 -9.03 -32.24
C GLY A 94 9.35 -7.85 -31.28
N GLN A 95 10.01 -6.81 -31.81
CA GLN A 95 10.38 -5.61 -31.08
C GLN A 95 10.07 -4.35 -31.87
N LEU A 96 9.36 -3.41 -31.25
CA LEU A 96 9.17 -2.05 -31.74
C LEU A 96 10.02 -1.07 -30.92
N ASN A 97 10.86 -0.29 -31.61
CA ASN A 97 11.58 0.83 -31.02
C ASN A 97 11.11 2.15 -31.64
N ALA A 98 10.25 2.90 -30.93
CA ALA A 98 9.90 4.25 -31.30
C ALA A 98 10.95 5.24 -30.76
N THR A 99 11.58 6.03 -31.63
CA THR A 99 12.63 6.97 -31.17
C THR A 99 12.05 8.15 -30.38
N TRP A 100 10.77 8.46 -30.56
CA TRP A 100 10.03 9.47 -29.81
C TRP A 100 8.87 8.84 -29.03
N ASN A 101 7.66 8.85 -29.58
CA ASN A 101 6.44 8.54 -28.84
C ASN A 101 5.80 7.23 -29.31
N VAL A 102 5.02 6.62 -28.42
CA VAL A 102 4.01 5.62 -28.78
C VAL A 102 2.65 6.21 -28.40
N MET A 103 1.74 6.27 -29.36
CA MET A 103 0.49 7.03 -29.26
C MET A 103 -0.68 6.16 -29.69
N ILE A 104 -1.57 5.84 -28.74
CA ILE A 104 -2.67 4.90 -28.93
C ILE A 104 -4.00 5.63 -28.66
N GLY A 105 -4.88 5.75 -29.66
CA GLY A 105 -6.21 6.35 -29.47
C GLY A 105 -6.18 7.85 -29.13
N THR A 106 -5.51 8.68 -29.93
CA THR A 106 -5.12 10.05 -29.51
C THR A 106 -5.99 11.21 -29.97
N GLU A 107 -6.84 11.08 -30.98
CA GLU A 107 -7.82 12.10 -31.40
C GLU A 107 -9.26 11.70 -31.07
N ALA A 108 -10.17 12.67 -31.10
CA ALA A 108 -11.58 12.43 -30.82
C ALA A 108 -12.17 11.40 -31.80
N GLY A 109 -12.76 10.34 -31.26
CA GLY A 109 -13.27 9.21 -32.05
C GLY A 109 -12.22 8.18 -32.49
N GLY A 110 -10.94 8.40 -32.19
CA GLY A 110 -9.89 7.42 -32.38
C GLY A 110 -9.99 6.26 -31.40
N GLU A 111 -9.79 5.04 -31.88
CA GLU A 111 -9.77 3.81 -31.09
C GLU A 111 -8.50 3.02 -31.41
N GLY A 112 -7.52 3.05 -30.51
CA GLY A 112 -6.26 2.34 -30.65
C GLY A 112 -6.17 1.14 -29.72
N PHE A 113 -5.64 0.03 -30.23
CA PHE A 113 -5.30 -1.14 -29.42
C PHE A 113 -3.87 -1.60 -29.68
N LEU A 114 -3.04 -1.61 -28.63
CA LEU A 114 -1.71 -2.21 -28.65
C LEU A 114 -1.71 -3.47 -27.78
N GLN A 115 -1.36 -4.61 -28.37
CA GLN A 115 -1.10 -5.85 -27.66
C GLN A 115 0.39 -6.18 -27.71
N VAL A 116 1.00 -6.47 -26.56
CA VAL A 116 2.39 -6.93 -26.45
C VAL A 116 2.37 -8.34 -25.86
N ASN A 117 2.62 -9.32 -26.71
CA ASN A 117 2.43 -10.74 -26.46
C ASN A 117 3.77 -11.49 -26.60
N GLY A 118 4.61 -11.43 -25.57
CA GLY A 118 5.98 -11.97 -25.59
C GLY A 118 7.03 -11.09 -26.27
N GLY A 119 6.62 -9.95 -26.82
CA GLY A 119 7.50 -9.01 -27.50
C GLY A 119 7.96 -7.87 -26.64
N LYS A 120 8.57 -6.88 -27.32
CA LYS A 120 9.06 -5.67 -26.65
C LYS A 120 8.64 -4.39 -27.36
N VAL A 121 8.17 -3.42 -26.58
CA VAL A 121 7.96 -2.03 -27.06
C VAL A 121 8.80 -1.08 -26.23
N THR A 122 9.49 -0.16 -26.91
CA THR A 122 10.21 0.94 -26.28
C THR A 122 9.87 2.28 -26.92
N ASN A 123 9.83 3.34 -26.13
CA ASN A 123 9.81 4.72 -26.62
C ASN A 123 11.05 5.51 -26.16
N GLY A 124 11.31 6.65 -26.79
CA GLY A 124 12.49 7.47 -26.50
C GLY A 124 12.48 8.10 -25.11
N TYR A 125 13.67 8.38 -24.58
CA TYR A 125 13.83 9.20 -23.37
C TYR A 125 13.24 10.60 -23.57
N ASP A 126 12.70 11.21 -22.51
CA ASP A 126 12.00 12.50 -22.52
C ASP A 126 10.79 12.56 -23.48
N ASN A 127 10.23 11.41 -23.83
CA ASN A 127 9.06 11.31 -24.71
C ASN A 127 7.91 10.53 -24.06
N ASN A 128 6.73 10.71 -24.63
CA ASN A 128 5.48 10.22 -24.08
C ASN A 128 5.09 8.86 -24.67
N PHE A 129 4.64 7.98 -23.78
CA PHE A 129 3.83 6.81 -24.10
C PHE A 129 2.37 7.13 -23.72
N VAL A 130 1.51 7.33 -24.71
CA VAL A 130 0.13 7.81 -24.51
C VAL A 130 -0.88 6.72 -24.85
N ILE A 131 -1.76 6.42 -23.90
CA ILE A 131 -2.86 5.46 -24.04
C ILE A 131 -4.17 6.20 -23.81
N GLY A 132 -4.85 6.52 -24.90
CA GLY A 132 -6.12 7.24 -24.91
C GLY A 132 -5.95 8.73 -24.70
N GLY A 133 -5.53 9.46 -25.73
CA GLY A 133 -5.38 10.93 -25.73
C GLY A 133 -6.73 11.64 -25.64
N ASN A 134 -7.28 12.15 -26.76
CA ASN A 134 -8.69 12.59 -26.83
C ASN A 134 -9.65 11.45 -27.22
N GLY A 135 -9.11 10.30 -27.64
CA GLY A 135 -9.85 9.11 -28.04
C GLY A 135 -9.84 8.04 -26.96
N SER A 136 -9.95 6.79 -27.39
CA SER A 136 -9.87 5.59 -26.54
C SER A 136 -8.64 4.77 -26.92
N GLY A 137 -7.76 4.52 -25.95
CA GLY A 137 -6.59 3.68 -26.14
C GLY A 137 -6.60 2.50 -25.17
N LYS A 138 -6.22 1.32 -25.67
CA LYS A 138 -6.00 0.14 -24.85
C LYS A 138 -4.60 -0.41 -25.07
N LEU A 139 -3.93 -0.76 -23.97
CA LEU A 139 -2.70 -1.53 -23.95
C LEU A 139 -2.93 -2.83 -23.18
N GLU A 140 -2.58 -3.95 -23.79
CA GLU A 140 -2.61 -5.27 -23.16
C GLU A 140 -1.24 -5.93 -23.27
N ILE A 141 -0.70 -6.39 -22.14
CA ILE A 141 0.61 -7.04 -22.10
C ILE A 141 0.41 -8.46 -21.53
N ASN A 142 0.83 -9.46 -22.30
CA ASN A 142 0.63 -10.89 -22.02
C ASN A 142 1.90 -11.69 -22.32
N ASN A 143 1.94 -12.94 -21.86
CA ASN A 143 2.94 -13.94 -22.24
C ASN A 143 4.39 -13.43 -22.22
N ASP A 144 4.82 -12.83 -21.10
CA ASP A 144 6.17 -12.26 -20.92
C ASP A 144 6.47 -11.02 -21.78
N GLY A 145 5.42 -10.39 -22.34
CA GLY A 145 5.52 -9.13 -23.07
C GLY A 145 6.10 -8.02 -22.21
N HIS A 146 6.84 -7.11 -22.85
CA HIS A 146 7.61 -6.08 -22.16
C HIS A 146 7.43 -4.70 -22.78
N VAL A 147 7.12 -3.71 -21.93
CA VAL A 147 7.05 -2.29 -22.33
C VAL A 147 8.03 -1.50 -21.46
N ASP A 148 8.98 -0.82 -22.10
CA ASP A 148 9.80 0.21 -21.46
C ASP A 148 9.33 1.58 -21.94
N SER A 149 8.91 2.44 -21.01
CA SER A 149 8.57 3.83 -21.30
C SER A 149 9.31 4.83 -20.43
N ASP A 150 9.34 6.09 -20.88
CA ASP A 150 9.83 7.17 -20.04
C ASP A 150 8.72 7.88 -19.26
N TRP A 151 7.88 8.66 -19.94
CA TRP A 151 6.60 9.13 -19.39
C TRP A 151 5.47 8.25 -19.90
N ALA A 152 4.54 7.88 -19.03
CA ALA A 152 3.31 7.20 -19.45
C ALA A 152 2.08 8.01 -19.04
N PHE A 153 1.20 8.29 -20.01
CA PHE A 153 -0.06 8.97 -19.81
C PHE A 153 -1.22 8.08 -20.24
N LEU A 154 -2.22 7.92 -19.38
CA LEU A 154 -3.44 7.17 -19.65
C LEU A 154 -4.63 8.12 -19.56
N GLY A 155 -5.59 8.01 -20.48
CA GLY A 155 -6.82 8.81 -20.45
C GLY A 155 -6.59 10.32 -20.65
N GLY A 156 -5.51 10.69 -21.34
CA GLY A 156 -5.17 12.04 -21.76
C GLY A 156 -3.67 12.18 -21.99
N GLU A 157 -3.20 13.41 -22.17
CA GLU A 157 -1.78 13.71 -22.35
C GLU A 157 -1.40 15.05 -21.73
N ILE A 158 -0.23 15.08 -21.08
CA ILE A 158 0.46 16.31 -20.72
C ILE A 158 1.73 16.40 -21.57
N TRP A 159 1.91 17.56 -22.20
CA TRP A 159 3.14 17.88 -22.94
C TRP A 159 3.66 19.22 -22.46
N ARG A 160 4.95 19.28 -22.08
CA ARG A 160 5.61 20.50 -21.58
C ARG A 160 4.78 21.22 -20.49
N ASN A 161 4.28 20.44 -19.53
CA ASN A 161 3.48 20.91 -18.40
C ASN A 161 2.15 21.58 -18.79
N GLN A 162 1.63 21.29 -19.98
CA GLN A 162 0.32 21.74 -20.43
C GLN A 162 -0.54 20.53 -20.81
N LEU A 163 -1.78 20.51 -20.35
CA LEU A 163 -2.76 19.50 -20.75
C LEU A 163 -3.02 19.64 -22.26
N GLN A 164 -2.83 18.55 -23.00
CA GLN A 164 -3.07 18.50 -24.45
C GLN A 164 -4.40 17.82 -24.78
N SER A 165 -4.76 16.80 -24.01
CA SER A 165 -5.92 15.96 -24.31
C SER A 165 -6.51 15.29 -23.08
N SER A 166 -7.75 14.84 -23.19
CA SER A 166 -8.51 14.20 -22.11
C SER A 166 -9.44 13.15 -22.72
N GLY A 167 -9.20 11.87 -22.41
CA GLY A 167 -9.80 10.73 -23.12
C GLY A 167 -9.90 9.49 -22.24
N ARG A 168 -9.81 8.30 -22.85
CA ARG A 168 -9.99 7.02 -22.15
C ARG A 168 -8.81 6.08 -22.34
N GLY A 169 -8.12 5.74 -21.26
CA GLY A 169 -7.00 4.81 -21.29
C GLY A 169 -7.29 3.52 -20.51
N GLU A 170 -7.01 2.37 -21.11
CA GLU A 170 -7.09 1.06 -20.44
C GLU A 170 -5.74 0.35 -20.53
N VAL A 171 -5.25 -0.17 -19.40
CA VAL A 171 -4.07 -1.03 -19.33
C VAL A 171 -4.39 -2.32 -18.61
N VAL A 172 -4.01 -3.45 -19.20
CA VAL A 172 -4.13 -4.78 -18.60
C VAL A 172 -2.80 -5.52 -18.72
N LEU A 173 -2.29 -6.02 -17.59
CA LEU A 173 -1.10 -6.87 -17.53
C LEU A 173 -1.50 -8.27 -17.05
N ASN A 174 -1.09 -9.30 -17.78
CA ASN A 174 -1.34 -10.70 -17.44
C ASN A 174 -0.05 -11.54 -17.51
N ASP A 175 -0.11 -12.78 -17.01
CA ASP A 175 1.00 -13.73 -16.99
C ASP A 175 2.23 -13.16 -16.24
N ASN A 176 3.41 -13.11 -16.88
CA ASN A 176 4.61 -12.44 -16.35
C ASN A 176 4.94 -11.15 -17.12
N ALA A 177 3.92 -10.45 -17.62
CA ALA A 177 4.07 -9.15 -18.30
C ALA A 177 4.89 -8.15 -17.48
N LEU A 178 5.68 -7.32 -18.16
CA LEU A 178 6.49 -6.28 -17.54
C LEU A 178 6.20 -4.91 -18.17
N PHE A 179 5.67 -3.99 -17.37
CA PHE A 179 5.59 -2.57 -17.73
C PHE A 179 6.55 -1.76 -16.85
N SER A 180 7.57 -1.21 -17.49
CA SER A 180 8.65 -0.46 -16.85
C SER A 180 8.63 0.99 -17.28
N ASN A 181 8.75 1.89 -16.30
CA ASN A 181 8.67 3.32 -16.52
C ASN A 181 9.76 4.08 -15.74
N THR A 182 10.36 5.11 -16.34
CA THR A 182 11.48 5.85 -15.73
C THR A 182 11.12 7.20 -15.13
N SER A 183 10.18 7.96 -15.70
CA SER A 183 9.90 9.34 -15.24
C SER A 183 8.61 9.51 -14.44
N GLY A 184 7.58 8.73 -14.75
CA GLY A 184 6.29 8.78 -14.05
C GLY A 184 5.15 8.23 -14.88
N ILE A 185 4.12 7.74 -14.16
CA ILE A 185 2.89 7.23 -14.76
C ILE A 185 1.73 8.08 -14.26
N VAL A 186 0.96 8.63 -15.19
CA VAL A 186 -0.11 9.58 -14.89
C VAL A 186 -1.41 9.12 -15.54
N LEU A 187 -2.36 8.71 -14.69
CA LEU A 187 -3.72 8.40 -15.11
C LEU A 187 -4.60 9.64 -15.07
N SER A 188 -5.44 9.78 -16.09
CA SER A 188 -6.49 10.78 -16.24
C SER A 188 -5.97 12.21 -15.97
N PRO A 189 -5.00 12.70 -16.78
CA PRO A 189 -4.43 14.04 -16.61
C PRO A 189 -5.42 15.17 -16.89
N GLY A 190 -6.48 14.92 -17.65
CA GLY A 190 -7.55 15.89 -17.93
C GLY A 190 -8.80 15.64 -17.09
N ALA A 191 -9.59 16.69 -16.85
CA ALA A 191 -10.76 16.65 -15.95
C ALA A 191 -11.88 15.69 -16.39
N THR A 192 -11.97 15.39 -17.69
CA THR A 192 -12.91 14.40 -18.24
C THR A 192 -12.25 13.05 -18.52
N GLY A 193 -10.95 12.94 -18.23
CA GLY A 193 -10.15 11.75 -18.50
C GLY A 193 -10.60 10.59 -17.64
N GLN A 194 -10.59 9.40 -18.21
CA GLN A 194 -10.94 8.15 -17.55
C GLN A 194 -9.84 7.14 -17.79
N SER A 195 -9.37 6.48 -16.73
CA SER A 195 -8.32 5.48 -16.86
C SER A 195 -8.58 4.26 -16.01
N THR A 196 -8.28 3.08 -16.54
CA THR A 196 -8.30 1.83 -15.78
C THR A 196 -6.97 1.11 -15.94
N VAL A 197 -6.45 0.58 -14.84
CA VAL A 197 -5.27 -0.29 -14.83
C VAL A 197 -5.59 -1.56 -14.06
N THR A 198 -5.35 -2.71 -14.68
CA THR A 198 -5.49 -4.02 -14.02
C THR A 198 -4.18 -4.79 -14.10
N VAL A 199 -3.68 -5.24 -12.95
CA VAL A 199 -2.46 -6.05 -12.83
C VAL A 199 -2.84 -7.43 -12.31
N ASN A 200 -2.66 -8.45 -13.14
CA ASN A 200 -3.02 -9.85 -12.89
C ASN A 200 -1.78 -10.75 -12.75
N ASP A 201 -2.03 -11.97 -12.27
CA ASP A 201 -1.09 -13.09 -12.26
C ASP A 201 0.26 -12.77 -11.59
N ASN A 202 1.38 -12.93 -12.30
CA ASN A 202 2.73 -12.62 -11.82
C ASN A 202 3.31 -11.36 -12.49
N SER A 203 2.44 -10.52 -13.07
CA SER A 203 2.86 -9.34 -13.82
C SER A 203 3.56 -8.32 -12.94
N THR A 204 4.43 -7.51 -13.53
CA THR A 204 5.12 -6.42 -12.85
C THR A 204 4.87 -5.08 -13.55
N MET A 205 4.36 -4.11 -12.81
CA MET A 205 4.32 -2.70 -13.21
C MET A 205 5.24 -1.90 -12.30
N ARG A 206 6.23 -1.19 -12.85
CA ARG A 206 7.18 -0.41 -12.05
C ARG A 206 7.43 0.96 -12.63
N THR A 207 7.47 1.97 -11.76
CA THR A 207 7.91 3.32 -12.10
C THR A 207 8.98 3.81 -11.13
N SER A 208 10.00 4.48 -11.66
CA SER A 208 11.01 5.17 -10.84
C SER A 208 10.53 6.56 -10.38
N GLY A 209 9.46 7.07 -10.97
CA GLY A 209 8.84 8.35 -10.61
C GLY A 209 7.58 8.20 -9.77
N SER A 210 6.82 9.29 -9.68
CA SER A 210 5.50 9.29 -9.05
C SER A 210 4.48 8.52 -9.90
N LEU A 211 3.53 7.87 -9.21
CA LEU A 211 2.37 7.21 -9.81
C LEU A 211 1.11 8.00 -9.44
N TYR A 212 0.41 8.56 -10.42
CA TYR A 212 -0.88 9.21 -10.21
C TYR A 212 -1.99 8.29 -10.71
N LEU A 213 -2.90 7.87 -9.82
CA LEU A 213 -4.07 7.07 -10.20
C LEU A 213 -5.20 7.92 -10.75
N ALA A 214 -5.28 9.18 -10.35
CA ALA A 214 -6.15 10.18 -10.94
C ALA A 214 -5.55 11.58 -10.78
N TYR A 215 -4.96 12.14 -11.83
CA TYR A 215 -4.34 13.47 -11.72
C TYR A 215 -5.36 14.61 -11.75
N ALA A 216 -6.32 14.59 -12.69
CA ALA A 216 -7.40 15.58 -12.76
C ALA A 216 -8.78 14.97 -13.03
N GLY A 217 -8.82 13.82 -13.70
CA GLY A 217 -10.06 13.10 -14.01
C GLY A 217 -10.35 11.96 -13.05
N GLN A 218 -10.86 10.87 -13.59
CA GLN A 218 -11.25 9.67 -12.84
C GLN A 218 -10.31 8.52 -13.19
N GLY A 219 -9.76 7.83 -12.21
CA GLY A 219 -8.93 6.67 -12.51
C GLY A 219 -8.98 5.58 -11.46
N GLU A 220 -8.85 4.35 -11.93
CA GLU A 220 -9.01 3.15 -11.13
C GLU A 220 -7.83 2.22 -11.40
N MET A 221 -7.27 1.68 -10.32
CA MET A 221 -6.25 0.64 -10.38
C MET A 221 -6.67 -0.54 -9.52
N THR A 222 -6.64 -1.74 -10.12
CA THR A 222 -6.88 -3.00 -9.43
C THR A 222 -5.64 -3.88 -9.53
N VAL A 223 -5.13 -4.32 -8.38
CA VAL A 223 -4.04 -5.29 -8.27
C VAL A 223 -4.65 -6.61 -7.82
N ASN A 224 -4.80 -7.54 -8.76
CA ASN A 224 -5.28 -8.90 -8.50
C ASN A 224 -4.12 -9.87 -8.19
N GLY A 225 -2.95 -9.61 -8.78
CA GLY A 225 -1.75 -10.41 -8.61
C GLY A 225 -0.48 -9.59 -8.88
N GLY A 226 0.67 -10.24 -8.83
CA GLY A 226 1.94 -9.66 -9.25
C GLY A 226 2.45 -8.55 -8.34
N LEU A 227 3.22 -7.63 -8.94
CA LEU A 227 3.89 -6.53 -8.28
C LEU A 227 3.57 -5.20 -8.97
N VAL A 228 3.09 -4.22 -8.20
CA VAL A 228 3.16 -2.80 -8.56
C VAL A 228 4.20 -2.13 -7.68
N SER A 229 5.21 -1.52 -8.27
CA SER A 229 6.28 -0.80 -7.56
C SER A 229 6.35 0.66 -7.99
N ALA A 230 5.98 1.57 -7.10
CA ALA A 230 6.16 3.01 -7.27
C ALA A 230 7.30 3.49 -6.37
N ALA A 231 8.47 3.82 -6.94
CA ALA A 231 9.64 4.17 -6.13
C ALA A 231 9.45 5.47 -5.32
N ASP A 232 8.60 6.37 -5.79
CA ASP A 232 8.27 7.65 -5.13
C ASP A 232 6.84 7.59 -4.55
N THR A 233 6.09 8.70 -4.62
CA THR A 233 4.75 8.86 -4.07
C THR A 233 3.73 8.30 -5.06
N THR A 234 2.81 7.49 -4.53
CA THR A 234 1.55 7.18 -5.18
C THR A 234 0.51 8.21 -4.78
N TRP A 235 0.07 9.01 -5.74
CA TRP A 235 -1.05 9.93 -5.60
C TRP A 235 -2.33 9.24 -6.04
N VAL A 236 -3.19 8.87 -5.09
CA VAL A 236 -4.49 8.26 -5.43
C VAL A 236 -5.32 9.30 -6.17
N SER A 237 -5.31 10.55 -5.71
CA SER A 237 -5.89 11.68 -6.44
C SER A 237 -4.95 12.90 -6.42
N GLY A 238 -5.01 13.73 -7.45
CA GLY A 238 -4.14 14.90 -7.64
C GLY A 238 -4.85 16.23 -7.42
N ASN A 239 -5.62 16.68 -8.41
CA ASN A 239 -6.27 17.99 -8.43
C ASN A 239 -7.70 17.96 -7.87
N GLY A 240 -8.23 19.14 -7.52
CA GLY A 240 -9.63 19.27 -7.10
C GLY A 240 -10.58 18.75 -8.18
N GLY A 241 -11.57 17.94 -7.76
CA GLY A 241 -12.51 17.28 -8.66
C GLY A 241 -12.02 15.95 -9.25
N SER A 242 -10.75 15.58 -9.07
CA SER A 242 -10.27 14.23 -9.45
C SER A 242 -10.75 13.17 -8.47
N SER A 243 -10.99 11.96 -8.99
CA SER A 243 -11.40 10.79 -8.20
C SER A 243 -10.54 9.59 -8.54
N GLY A 244 -9.80 9.09 -7.57
CA GLY A 244 -8.96 7.91 -7.72
C GLY A 244 -9.38 6.76 -6.82
N ALA A 245 -9.25 5.53 -7.33
CA ALA A 245 -9.47 4.32 -6.53
C ALA A 245 -8.32 3.34 -6.71
N LEU A 246 -7.77 2.87 -5.59
CA LEU A 246 -6.82 1.76 -5.56
C LEU A 246 -7.46 0.56 -4.86
N THR A 247 -7.53 -0.58 -5.55
CA THR A 247 -8.04 -1.84 -5.00
C THR A 247 -6.94 -2.89 -5.01
N LEU A 248 -6.62 -3.40 -3.82
CA LEU A 248 -5.64 -4.47 -3.59
C LEU A 248 -6.39 -5.78 -3.35
N ASN A 249 -6.75 -6.45 -4.44
CA ASN A 249 -7.49 -7.73 -4.44
C ASN A 249 -6.56 -8.96 -4.33
N GLY A 250 -5.26 -8.73 -4.42
CA GLY A 250 -4.20 -9.71 -4.26
C GLY A 250 -2.85 -9.04 -4.54
N GLY A 251 -1.83 -9.84 -4.82
CA GLY A 251 -0.50 -9.34 -5.19
C GLY A 251 0.14 -8.41 -4.14
N VAL A 252 1.13 -7.65 -4.61
CA VAL A 252 1.85 -6.66 -3.81
C VAL A 252 1.84 -5.31 -4.51
N PHE A 253 1.48 -4.27 -3.76
CA PHE A 253 1.73 -2.88 -4.12
C PHE A 253 2.79 -2.31 -3.18
N GLU A 254 3.93 -1.85 -3.70
CA GLU A 254 4.99 -1.25 -2.90
C GLU A 254 5.25 0.20 -3.29
N THR A 255 5.37 1.05 -2.28
CA THR A 255 5.52 2.50 -2.47
C THR A 255 6.26 3.16 -1.31
N THR A 256 6.79 4.36 -1.54
CA THR A 256 7.33 5.20 -0.47
C THR A 256 6.21 5.89 0.31
N ARG A 257 5.10 6.24 -0.35
CA ARG A 257 3.96 6.96 0.25
C ARG A 257 2.70 6.81 -0.60
N ILE A 258 1.54 6.80 0.06
CA ILE A 258 0.21 6.99 -0.54
C ILE A 258 -0.38 8.31 -0.05
N ALA A 259 -0.83 9.16 -0.97
CA ALA A 259 -1.45 10.44 -0.63
C ALA A 259 -2.57 10.87 -1.58
N ASN A 260 -3.39 11.80 -1.10
CA ASN A 260 -4.23 12.65 -1.94
C ASN A 260 -3.64 14.06 -2.03
N GLY A 261 -3.81 14.69 -3.18
CA GLY A 261 -3.76 16.14 -3.31
C GLY A 261 -5.11 16.75 -2.92
N ASN A 262 -5.68 17.59 -3.80
CA ASN A 262 -6.97 18.24 -3.57
C ASN A 262 -8.18 17.42 -4.04
N GLY A 263 -7.94 16.24 -4.61
CA GLY A 263 -8.98 15.33 -5.09
C GLY A 263 -9.56 14.42 -4.00
N THR A 264 -10.36 13.46 -4.43
CA THR A 264 -10.89 12.40 -3.58
C THR A 264 -10.26 11.08 -3.99
N GLY A 265 -9.68 10.37 -3.02
CA GLY A 265 -9.01 9.10 -3.28
C GLY A 265 -9.37 8.07 -2.23
N THR A 266 -9.64 6.85 -2.67
CA THR A 266 -10.00 5.71 -1.81
C THR A 266 -9.03 4.56 -1.98
N LEU A 267 -8.84 3.80 -0.90
CA LEU A 267 -8.04 2.59 -0.87
C LEU A 267 -8.91 1.43 -0.38
N THR A 268 -8.90 0.32 -1.10
CA THR A 268 -9.67 -0.88 -0.75
C THR A 268 -8.74 -2.08 -0.68
N PHE A 269 -8.78 -2.83 0.41
CA PHE A 269 -8.11 -4.11 0.54
C PHE A 269 -9.12 -5.24 0.44
N ASN A 270 -8.80 -6.23 -0.39
CA ASN A 270 -9.55 -7.48 -0.54
C ASN A 270 -8.60 -8.67 -0.76
N GLY A 271 -7.52 -8.75 0.04
CA GLY A 271 -6.55 -9.85 0.04
C GLY A 271 -5.12 -9.45 -0.35
N GLY A 272 -4.89 -8.24 -0.85
CA GLY A 272 -3.56 -7.78 -1.29
C GLY A 272 -2.65 -7.26 -0.16
N THR A 273 -1.37 -7.07 -0.51
CA THR A 273 -0.34 -6.52 0.37
C THR A 273 0.07 -5.12 -0.06
N LEU A 274 0.09 -4.17 0.87
CA LEU A 274 0.74 -2.88 0.71
C LEU A 274 2.08 -2.89 1.46
N ARG A 275 3.18 -2.72 0.73
CA ARG A 275 4.56 -2.76 1.26
C ARG A 275 5.21 -1.38 1.29
N ALA A 276 5.88 -1.07 2.40
CA ALA A 276 6.66 0.15 2.53
C ALA A 276 8.06 0.04 1.89
N LEU A 277 8.45 1.07 1.13
CA LEU A 277 9.81 1.19 0.58
C LEU A 277 10.75 2.04 1.47
N ALA A 278 10.20 2.92 2.32
CA ALA A 278 10.96 3.79 3.19
C ALA A 278 10.26 4.02 4.54
N ASN A 279 11.02 4.55 5.52
CA ASN A 279 10.43 5.09 6.74
C ASN A 279 9.61 6.33 6.37
N HIS A 280 8.39 6.44 6.88
CA HIS A 280 7.52 7.56 6.54
C HIS A 280 6.44 7.83 7.60
N ASP A 281 6.51 8.99 8.27
CA ASP A 281 5.56 9.41 9.31
C ASP A 281 4.16 9.76 8.77
N SER A 282 3.98 9.67 7.46
CA SER A 282 2.71 9.89 6.76
C SER A 282 2.57 8.93 5.59
N PHE A 283 2.91 7.66 5.82
CA PHE A 283 2.95 6.61 4.79
C PHE A 283 1.63 6.53 4.02
N ILE A 284 0.50 6.58 4.72
CA ILE A 284 -0.81 6.82 4.10
C ILE A 284 -1.40 8.09 4.72
N ASN A 285 -1.75 9.08 3.90
CA ASN A 285 -2.22 10.37 4.39
C ASN A 285 -3.26 11.02 3.46
N GLY A 286 -4.35 11.52 4.04
CA GLY A 286 -5.36 12.30 3.33
C GLY A 286 -6.27 11.50 2.40
N VAL A 287 -6.15 10.17 2.36
CA VAL A 287 -7.13 9.32 1.66
C VAL A 287 -8.48 9.38 2.37
N SER A 288 -9.54 9.50 1.59
CA SER A 288 -10.91 9.74 2.07
C SER A 288 -11.51 8.52 2.76
N GLY A 289 -10.99 7.33 2.47
CA GLY A 289 -11.34 6.11 3.17
C GLY A 289 -10.34 4.99 2.85
N ILE A 290 -10.05 4.18 3.86
CA ILE A 290 -9.42 2.87 3.69
C ILE A 290 -10.45 1.82 4.09
N THR A 291 -10.82 0.95 3.17
CA THR A 291 -11.85 -0.09 3.40
C THR A 291 -11.23 -1.47 3.35
N LEU A 292 -11.46 -2.26 4.39
CA LEU A 292 -11.10 -3.67 4.49
C LEU A 292 -12.34 -4.50 4.14
N LEU A 293 -12.32 -5.17 2.98
CA LEU A 293 -13.37 -6.12 2.58
C LEU A 293 -13.11 -7.50 3.20
N GLU A 294 -13.98 -8.48 2.92
CA GLU A 294 -13.99 -9.78 3.58
C GLU A 294 -12.63 -10.49 3.62
N ASN A 295 -11.86 -10.43 2.53
CA ASN A 295 -10.53 -11.04 2.45
C ASN A 295 -9.44 -10.27 3.23
N GLY A 296 -9.77 -9.10 3.79
CA GLY A 296 -8.87 -8.27 4.58
C GLY A 296 -7.74 -7.64 3.77
N GLY A 297 -6.67 -7.24 4.46
CA GLY A 297 -5.49 -6.64 3.86
C GLY A 297 -4.22 -6.83 4.69
N ILE A 298 -3.07 -6.76 4.03
CA ILE A 298 -1.77 -6.85 4.66
C ILE A 298 -1.02 -5.53 4.53
N ILE A 299 -0.51 -5.02 5.64
CA ILE A 299 0.52 -3.97 5.66
C ILE A 299 1.85 -4.64 5.97
N ASP A 300 2.71 -4.67 4.95
CA ASP A 300 4.08 -5.12 5.04
C ASP A 300 4.98 -3.92 5.32
N THR A 301 5.50 -3.81 6.54
CA THR A 301 6.40 -2.70 6.86
C THR A 301 7.79 -2.87 6.29
N ASN A 302 8.19 -4.06 5.82
CA ASN A 302 9.48 -4.31 5.21
C ASN A 302 10.66 -3.78 6.08
N GLY A 303 10.54 -3.94 7.40
CA GLY A 303 11.51 -3.43 8.37
C GLY A 303 11.50 -1.91 8.59
N LYS A 304 10.54 -1.17 8.03
CA LYS A 304 10.40 0.29 8.13
C LYS A 304 9.45 0.72 9.25
N SER A 305 9.59 1.96 9.68
CA SER A 305 8.62 2.65 10.54
C SER A 305 7.69 3.50 9.66
N VAL A 306 6.40 3.17 9.68
CA VAL A 306 5.38 3.82 8.85
C VAL A 306 4.15 4.19 9.66
N THR A 307 3.56 5.34 9.34
CA THR A 307 2.36 5.83 10.01
C THR A 307 1.20 6.00 9.03
N VAL A 308 0.03 5.47 9.41
CA VAL A 308 -1.22 5.61 8.67
C VAL A 308 -2.09 6.66 9.35
N ASN A 309 -2.35 7.77 8.65
CA ASN A 309 -3.10 8.93 9.14
C ASN A 309 -4.55 8.98 8.66
N SER A 310 -5.02 7.93 7.96
CA SER A 310 -6.40 7.80 7.49
C SER A 310 -7.05 6.59 8.15
N ALA A 311 -8.34 6.70 8.46
CA ALA A 311 -9.07 5.66 9.19
C ALA A 311 -9.30 4.40 8.33
N PHE A 312 -9.18 3.24 8.96
CA PHE A 312 -9.69 1.98 8.43
C PHE A 312 -11.16 1.80 8.78
N SER A 313 -11.89 1.13 7.89
CA SER A 313 -13.30 0.78 8.00
C SER A 313 -13.56 -0.58 7.36
N GLY A 314 -14.73 -1.15 7.58
CA GLY A 314 -15.18 -2.40 6.96
C GLY A 314 -15.08 -3.61 7.89
N SER A 315 -15.55 -4.75 7.40
CA SER A 315 -15.62 -6.01 8.16
C SER A 315 -14.38 -6.88 8.01
N GLY A 316 -13.44 -6.50 7.12
CA GLY A 316 -12.20 -7.22 6.88
C GLY A 316 -11.16 -7.12 7.99
N GLY A 317 -10.23 -8.07 8.01
CA GLY A 317 -9.07 -8.06 8.91
C GLY A 317 -7.90 -7.24 8.37
N LEU A 318 -7.14 -6.61 9.27
CA LEU A 318 -5.84 -6.02 9.00
C LEU A 318 -4.74 -6.88 9.59
N THR A 319 -3.77 -7.28 8.76
CA THR A 319 -2.57 -7.98 9.20
C THR A 319 -1.33 -7.13 8.98
N LYS A 320 -0.55 -6.94 10.04
CA LYS A 320 0.77 -6.32 10.02
C LYS A 320 1.85 -7.39 10.03
N ILE A 321 2.82 -7.32 9.12
CA ILE A 321 3.97 -8.25 9.03
C ILE A 321 5.32 -7.51 9.04
N ASN A 322 6.41 -8.28 9.16
CA ASN A 322 7.81 -7.86 9.20
C ASN A 322 8.22 -7.02 10.44
N ALA A 323 9.50 -7.03 10.80
CA ALA A 323 10.03 -6.44 12.04
C ALA A 323 9.80 -4.93 12.26
N GLY A 324 9.38 -4.17 11.24
CA GLY A 324 9.19 -2.72 11.33
C GLY A 324 7.98 -2.29 12.17
N THR A 325 7.82 -0.98 12.36
CA THR A 325 6.71 -0.39 13.12
C THR A 325 5.59 0.09 12.21
N LEU A 326 4.35 -0.29 12.51
CA LEU A 326 3.15 0.32 11.93
C LEU A 326 2.43 1.13 13.01
N THR A 327 2.28 2.44 12.80
CA THR A 327 1.52 3.33 13.69
C THR A 327 0.16 3.66 13.08
N LEU A 328 -0.91 3.35 13.80
CA LEU A 328 -2.28 3.76 13.50
C LEU A 328 -2.54 5.12 14.14
N ASN A 329 -2.62 6.18 13.32
CA ASN A 329 -2.83 7.56 13.77
C ASN A 329 -4.18 8.14 13.34
N ALA A 330 -5.17 7.27 13.14
CA ALA A 330 -6.56 7.61 12.94
C ALA A 330 -7.45 6.59 13.65
N SER A 331 -8.52 7.07 14.29
CA SER A 331 -9.50 6.17 14.89
C SER A 331 -10.15 5.33 13.79
N SER A 332 -10.27 4.02 14.02
CA SER A 332 -10.56 3.04 12.97
C SER A 332 -11.45 1.92 13.48
N GLY A 333 -12.24 1.32 12.58
CA GLY A 333 -13.04 0.12 12.85
C GLY A 333 -12.69 -1.00 11.88
N MET A 334 -12.53 -2.23 12.35
CA MET A 334 -12.19 -3.39 11.51
C MET A 334 -12.71 -4.73 12.04
N GLY A 335 -12.64 -5.76 11.20
CA GLY A 335 -13.01 -7.13 11.54
C GLY A 335 -12.02 -7.79 12.50
N ALA A 336 -10.74 -7.81 12.13
CA ALA A 336 -9.68 -8.41 12.93
C ALA A 336 -8.42 -7.56 12.84
N LEU A 337 -7.54 -7.66 13.84
CA LEU A 337 -6.27 -6.94 13.88
C LEU A 337 -5.16 -7.90 14.28
N THR A 338 -4.26 -8.24 13.37
CA THR A 338 -3.19 -9.20 13.64
C THR A 338 -1.83 -8.51 13.51
N ASN A 339 -1.02 -8.54 14.57
CA ASN A 339 0.39 -8.19 14.50
C ASN A 339 1.22 -9.47 14.48
N ARG A 340 1.80 -9.82 13.31
CA ARG A 340 2.62 -11.02 13.18
C ARG A 340 4.06 -10.82 13.63
N GLU A 341 4.60 -9.61 13.49
CA GLU A 341 5.98 -9.30 13.80
C GLU A 341 6.18 -7.80 13.98
N GLY A 342 7.18 -7.43 14.79
CA GLY A 342 7.52 -6.03 15.03
C GLY A 342 6.49 -5.33 15.90
N ILE A 343 6.38 -4.01 15.71
CA ILE A 343 5.56 -3.15 16.57
C ILE A 343 4.32 -2.70 15.80
N LEU A 344 3.15 -2.96 16.38
CA LEU A 344 1.91 -2.28 16.04
C LEU A 344 1.66 -1.22 17.11
N ALA A 345 1.63 0.05 16.72
CA ALA A 345 1.41 1.17 17.62
C ALA A 345 0.05 1.83 17.37
N ILE A 346 -0.66 2.18 18.43
CA ILE A 346 -1.85 3.02 18.40
C ILE A 346 -1.46 4.39 18.97
N ALA A 347 -1.58 5.43 18.14
CA ALA A 347 -1.18 6.77 18.52
C ALA A 347 -2.13 7.36 19.59
N SER A 348 -1.62 8.33 20.35
CA SER A 348 -2.38 9.00 21.42
C SER A 348 -3.71 9.60 20.94
N GLY A 349 -4.76 9.41 21.74
CA GLY A 349 -6.10 9.92 21.49
C GLY A 349 -6.79 9.30 20.28
N ARG A 350 -6.37 8.10 19.86
CA ARG A 350 -7.02 7.29 18.83
C ARG A 350 -7.77 6.12 19.46
N THR A 351 -8.91 5.76 18.86
CA THR A 351 -9.72 4.61 19.25
C THR A 351 -9.73 3.60 18.11
N ILE A 352 -9.38 2.36 18.40
CA ILE A 352 -9.44 1.25 17.45
C ILE A 352 -10.49 0.26 17.93
N ASP A 353 -11.54 0.09 17.14
CA ASP A 353 -12.62 -0.86 17.41
C ASP A 353 -12.45 -2.10 16.53
N VAL A 354 -12.27 -3.26 17.15
CA VAL A 354 -12.04 -4.54 16.46
C VAL A 354 -13.17 -5.50 16.81
N THR A 355 -14.09 -5.71 15.88
CA THR A 355 -15.30 -6.54 16.12
C THR A 355 -14.98 -8.02 16.38
N GLY A 356 -13.89 -8.53 15.79
CA GLY A 356 -13.35 -9.87 15.99
C GLY A 356 -12.11 -9.85 16.88
N ALA A 357 -11.10 -10.62 16.49
CA ALA A 357 -9.91 -10.81 17.33
C ALA A 357 -8.80 -9.79 17.03
N THR A 358 -8.19 -9.26 18.09
CA THR A 358 -6.83 -8.73 18.06
C THR A 358 -5.85 -9.83 18.45
N THR A 359 -4.91 -10.16 17.58
CA THR A 359 -3.91 -11.22 17.80
C THR A 359 -2.49 -10.65 17.80
N LEU A 360 -1.75 -10.90 18.87
CA LEU A 360 -0.33 -10.61 18.96
C LEU A 360 0.45 -11.91 18.85
N ALA A 361 1.07 -12.10 17.69
CA ALA A 361 1.86 -13.30 17.42
C ALA A 361 3.14 -13.31 18.26
N THR A 362 3.81 -14.46 18.23
CA THR A 362 5.02 -14.73 19.01
C THR A 362 6.08 -13.65 18.81
N GLY A 363 6.51 -13.04 19.92
CA GLY A 363 7.54 -11.98 19.90
C GLY A 363 7.09 -10.61 19.38
N SER A 364 5.83 -10.46 18.95
CA SER A 364 5.30 -9.18 18.45
C SER A 364 4.94 -8.22 19.60
N THR A 365 4.87 -6.93 19.32
CA THR A 365 4.54 -5.90 20.33
C THR A 365 3.33 -5.07 19.92
N LEU A 366 2.35 -4.95 20.81
CA LEU A 366 1.35 -3.89 20.76
C LEU A 366 1.80 -2.72 21.63
N LYS A 367 1.89 -1.53 21.06
CA LYS A 367 2.20 -0.29 21.76
C LYS A 367 0.98 0.62 21.77
N MET A 368 0.55 1.05 22.95
CA MET A 368 -0.53 2.02 23.13
C MET A 368 0.07 3.30 23.72
N GLU A 369 -0.07 4.41 22.99
CA GLU A 369 0.47 5.71 23.40
C GLU A 369 -0.60 6.59 24.07
N GLY A 370 -0.23 7.37 25.09
CA GLY A 370 -1.12 8.29 25.79
C GLY A 370 -2.49 7.69 26.16
N ASN A 371 -3.55 8.40 25.80
CA ASN A 371 -4.95 8.00 26.03
C ASN A 371 -5.56 7.24 24.83
N SER A 372 -4.75 6.44 24.13
CA SER A 372 -5.26 5.57 23.07
C SER A 372 -6.18 4.48 23.63
N VAL A 373 -7.11 4.02 22.80
CA VAL A 373 -8.10 2.99 23.16
C VAL A 373 -8.07 1.87 22.11
N LEU A 374 -8.10 0.63 22.59
CA LEU A 374 -8.35 -0.56 21.79
C LEU A 374 -9.50 -1.32 22.46
N ASP A 375 -10.63 -1.43 21.76
CA ASP A 375 -11.75 -2.29 22.13
C ASP A 375 -11.82 -3.46 21.14
N THR A 376 -11.74 -4.69 21.63
CA THR A 376 -11.70 -5.87 20.77
C THR A 376 -12.64 -6.98 21.22
N GLY A 377 -13.29 -7.67 20.29
CA GLY A 377 -14.13 -8.83 20.61
C GLY A 377 -13.35 -9.96 21.30
N ARG A 378 -12.08 -10.15 20.91
CA ARG A 378 -11.18 -11.12 21.56
C ARG A 378 -9.73 -10.63 21.51
N LEU A 379 -9.02 -10.70 22.63
CA LEU A 379 -7.58 -10.42 22.68
C LEU A 379 -6.81 -11.74 22.82
N VAL A 380 -6.01 -12.07 21.80
CA VAL A 380 -5.22 -13.30 21.73
C VAL A 380 -3.75 -12.96 21.85
N PHE A 381 -3.07 -13.64 22.77
CA PHE A 381 -1.63 -13.58 22.91
C PHE A 381 -0.99 -14.92 22.56
N GLU A 382 0.06 -14.87 21.75
CA GLU A 382 1.01 -15.98 21.62
C GLU A 382 2.23 -15.74 22.51
N ALA A 383 3.05 -16.78 22.69
CA ALA A 383 4.23 -16.77 23.55
C ALA A 383 5.16 -15.57 23.28
N SER A 384 5.71 -14.95 24.33
CA SER A 384 6.69 -13.86 24.20
C SER A 384 6.19 -12.60 23.47
N SER A 385 4.88 -12.51 23.19
CA SER A 385 4.25 -11.25 22.80
C SER A 385 4.35 -10.21 23.92
N ARG A 386 4.20 -8.94 23.57
CA ARG A 386 4.45 -7.84 24.49
C ARG A 386 3.43 -6.73 24.36
N LEU A 387 3.01 -6.19 25.49
CA LEU A 387 2.19 -5.00 25.60
C LEU A 387 3.03 -3.86 26.16
N VAL A 388 3.06 -2.74 25.44
CA VAL A 388 3.73 -1.51 25.85
C VAL A 388 2.68 -0.43 26.04
N LEU A 389 2.49 0.03 27.27
CA LEU A 389 1.42 0.98 27.63
C LEU A 389 1.99 2.30 28.12
N ASP A 390 1.31 3.39 27.78
CA ASP A 390 1.44 4.65 28.51
C ASP A 390 0.52 4.63 29.75
N PRO A 391 1.05 4.83 30.98
CA PRO A 391 0.29 4.72 32.23
C PRO A 391 -0.80 5.79 32.37
N LEU A 392 -0.83 6.82 31.52
CA LEU A 392 -1.70 7.98 31.72
C LEU A 392 -3.16 7.80 31.30
N ALA A 393 -3.55 6.83 30.47
CA ALA A 393 -4.97 6.57 30.11
C ALA A 393 -5.21 5.50 29.02
N ALA A 394 -4.27 4.59 28.73
CA ALA A 394 -4.50 3.59 27.68
C ALA A 394 -5.70 2.68 28.04
N GLY A 395 -6.77 2.74 27.24
CA GLY A 395 -7.98 1.94 27.44
C GLY A 395 -7.91 0.68 26.60
N LEU A 396 -7.47 -0.43 27.18
CA LEU A 396 -7.51 -1.74 26.52
C LEU A 396 -8.65 -2.58 27.12
N HIS A 397 -9.63 -2.92 26.29
CA HIS A 397 -10.76 -3.77 26.63
C HIS A 397 -10.89 -4.94 25.65
N ALA A 398 -11.25 -6.12 26.17
CA ALA A 398 -11.50 -7.31 25.36
C ALA A 398 -12.77 -8.06 25.79
N GLY A 399 -13.67 -8.40 24.86
CA GLY A 399 -14.81 -9.27 25.21
C GLY A 399 -14.35 -10.64 25.74
N VAL A 400 -13.33 -11.21 25.10
CA VAL A 400 -12.69 -12.45 25.55
C VAL A 400 -11.19 -12.28 25.61
N LEU A 401 -10.58 -12.56 26.77
CA LEU A 401 -9.14 -12.76 26.89
C LEU A 401 -8.79 -14.21 26.57
N ASP A 402 -7.91 -14.44 25.60
CA ASP A 402 -7.47 -15.76 25.17
C ASP A 402 -5.98 -15.96 25.47
N LEU A 403 -5.71 -16.88 26.39
CA LEU A 403 -4.38 -17.26 26.87
C LEU A 403 -4.01 -18.70 26.47
N GLU A 404 -4.84 -19.38 25.69
CA GLU A 404 -4.64 -20.80 25.34
C GLU A 404 -3.44 -21.00 24.41
N SER A 405 -3.07 -19.96 23.66
CA SER A 405 -2.02 -20.00 22.62
C SER A 405 -0.60 -19.72 23.14
N LEU A 406 -0.40 -19.71 24.46
CA LEU A 406 0.89 -19.35 25.05
C LEU A 406 1.93 -20.48 25.10
N ASP A 407 1.51 -21.75 25.01
CA ASP A 407 2.40 -22.94 25.05
C ASP A 407 3.49 -22.89 26.16
N GLY A 408 3.12 -22.38 27.35
CA GLY A 408 4.02 -22.22 28.49
C GLY A 408 4.93 -20.97 28.46
N GLY A 409 4.85 -20.16 27.41
CA GLY A 409 5.46 -18.83 27.33
C GLY A 409 4.69 -17.78 28.14
N LYS A 410 5.34 -16.64 28.38
CA LYS A 410 4.75 -15.48 29.09
C LYS A 410 4.63 -14.27 28.18
N ILE A 411 3.76 -13.35 28.57
CA ILE A 411 3.49 -12.06 27.94
C ILE A 411 4.24 -10.97 28.70
N GLY A 412 5.02 -10.16 27.99
CA GLY A 412 5.72 -9.03 28.57
C GLY A 412 4.81 -7.81 28.72
N ILE A 413 4.80 -7.17 29.89
CA ILE A 413 4.10 -5.91 30.13
C ILE A 413 5.15 -4.84 30.46
N LEU A 414 5.27 -3.84 29.59
CA LEU A 414 6.08 -2.65 29.80
C LEU A 414 5.18 -1.42 29.92
N ILE A 415 5.41 -0.62 30.96
CA ILE A 415 4.73 0.65 31.22
C ILE A 415 5.71 1.80 30.99
N LEU A 416 5.45 2.64 30.01
CA LEU A 416 6.30 3.77 29.66
C LEU A 416 6.26 4.83 30.76
N GLY A 417 7.42 5.32 31.23
CA GLY A 417 7.45 6.34 32.28
C GLY A 417 6.87 5.90 33.64
N PHE A 418 6.81 4.59 33.88
CA PHE A 418 6.32 3.99 35.13
C PHE A 418 6.80 4.74 36.37
N GLN A 419 5.84 5.12 37.23
CA GLN A 419 6.10 5.66 38.55
C GLN A 419 5.70 4.61 39.58
N GLU A 420 6.55 4.37 40.57
CA GLU A 420 6.23 3.44 41.63
C GLU A 420 5.00 3.92 42.41
N PHE A 421 4.06 3.01 42.63
CA PHE A 421 2.91 3.22 43.51
C PHE A 421 3.04 2.43 44.81
N GLY A 422 2.28 2.83 45.82
CA GLY A 422 2.36 2.33 47.19
C GLY A 422 1.58 1.05 47.44
N VAL A 423 1.79 0.45 48.61
CA VAL A 423 1.03 -0.72 49.07
C VAL A 423 -0.45 -0.38 49.17
N GLY A 424 -1.30 -1.20 48.56
CA GLY A 424 -2.75 -1.00 48.51
C GLY A 424 -3.24 -0.24 47.28
N GLU A 425 -2.33 0.41 46.53
CA GLU A 425 -2.64 0.96 45.21
C GLU A 425 -2.57 -0.16 44.15
N SER A 426 -3.34 0.01 43.08
CA SER A 426 -3.32 -0.90 41.94
C SER A 426 -3.44 -0.14 40.63
N LEU A 427 -2.72 -0.61 39.61
CA LEU A 427 -2.80 -0.09 38.26
C LEU A 427 -3.49 -1.12 37.37
N GLU A 428 -4.64 -0.75 36.81
CA GLU A 428 -5.29 -1.56 35.78
C GLU A 428 -4.44 -1.55 34.51
N ILE A 429 -4.23 -2.74 33.93
CA ILE A 429 -3.46 -2.93 32.69
C ILE A 429 -4.41 -3.06 31.51
N PHE A 430 -5.45 -3.89 31.65
CA PHE A 430 -6.55 -4.01 30.71
C PHE A 430 -7.75 -4.70 31.37
N SER A 431 -8.93 -4.53 30.77
CA SER A 431 -10.19 -5.16 31.18
C SER A 431 -10.70 -6.16 30.14
N PHE A 432 -11.56 -7.07 30.58
CA PHE A 432 -12.19 -8.09 29.78
C PHE A 432 -13.51 -8.62 30.37
N ASP A 433 -14.42 -9.09 29.51
CA ASP A 433 -15.71 -9.66 29.98
C ASP A 433 -15.55 -11.14 30.41
N SER A 434 -14.67 -11.90 29.76
CA SER A 434 -14.46 -13.33 30.03
C SER A 434 -13.06 -13.81 29.63
N VAL A 435 -12.68 -15.01 30.09
CA VAL A 435 -11.43 -15.69 29.71
C VAL A 435 -11.75 -16.98 28.96
N ALA A 436 -11.09 -17.24 27.84
CA ALA A 436 -11.29 -18.44 27.04
C ALA A 436 -10.81 -19.72 27.78
N GLY A 437 -11.56 -20.81 27.62
CA GLY A 437 -11.17 -22.20 27.97
C GLY A 437 -10.96 -22.55 29.43
N LEU A 438 -10.86 -21.57 30.33
CA LEU A 438 -10.41 -21.81 31.69
C LEU A 438 -11.58 -21.71 32.69
N TYR A 439 -12.42 -22.74 32.68
CA TYR A 439 -13.44 -22.93 33.70
C TYR A 439 -12.82 -23.55 34.96
N GLY A 440 -12.53 -22.70 35.94
CA GLY A 440 -12.43 -23.07 37.36
C GLY A 440 -11.20 -23.89 37.77
N THR A 441 -10.11 -23.19 38.11
CA THR A 441 -9.29 -23.36 39.34
C THR A 441 -8.16 -22.34 39.29
N GLY A 442 -8.11 -21.38 40.23
CA GLY A 442 -6.89 -20.65 40.62
C GLY A 442 -5.92 -20.23 39.51
N LEU A 443 -6.38 -19.52 38.48
CA LEU A 443 -5.48 -18.91 37.50
C LEU A 443 -4.60 -17.86 38.19
N ASP A 444 -3.31 -18.17 38.35
CA ASP A 444 -2.34 -17.17 38.77
C ASP A 444 -1.94 -16.34 37.54
N ALA A 445 -2.25 -15.04 37.57
CA ALA A 445 -1.85 -14.13 36.49
C ALA A 445 -0.33 -14.10 36.29
N ASN A 446 0.44 -14.35 37.34
CA ASN A 446 1.91 -14.34 37.29
C ASN A 446 2.49 -15.54 36.51
N ASP A 447 1.69 -16.56 36.20
CA ASP A 447 2.09 -17.64 35.29
C ASP A 447 2.08 -17.19 33.82
N TYR A 448 1.28 -16.17 33.49
CA TYR A 448 1.07 -15.72 32.12
C TYR A 448 1.77 -14.39 31.81
N PHE A 449 1.95 -13.53 32.81
CA PHE A 449 2.47 -12.17 32.60
C PHE A 449 3.79 -11.94 33.33
N VAL A 450 4.65 -11.12 32.72
CA VAL A 450 5.91 -10.63 33.32
C VAL A 450 5.91 -9.12 33.29
N PHE A 451 6.17 -8.50 34.43
CA PHE A 451 6.33 -7.05 34.51
C PHE A 451 7.78 -6.68 34.22
N GLU A 452 8.00 -5.89 33.17
CA GLU A 452 9.35 -5.65 32.65
C GLU A 452 10.02 -4.41 33.23
N ASN A 453 9.27 -3.45 33.78
CA ASN A 453 9.87 -2.25 34.38
C ASN A 453 10.64 -2.54 35.67
N SER A 454 10.22 -3.55 36.42
CA SER A 454 10.87 -4.00 37.64
C SER A 454 10.75 -5.52 37.74
N PRO A 455 11.85 -6.25 37.47
CA PRO A 455 11.85 -7.71 37.58
C PRO A 455 11.86 -8.20 39.04
N ASP A 456 11.86 -7.30 40.03
CA ASP A 456 11.82 -7.63 41.45
C ASP A 456 10.42 -8.08 41.88
N SER A 457 10.32 -8.96 42.88
CA SER A 457 9.05 -9.51 43.41
C SER A 457 8.15 -8.50 44.15
N LYS A 458 8.43 -7.21 44.00
CA LYS A 458 7.66 -6.12 44.63
C LYS A 458 6.28 -5.96 44.00
N TYR A 459 6.15 -6.28 42.71
CA TYR A 459 4.91 -6.18 41.97
C TYR A 459 4.42 -7.56 41.53
N VAL A 460 3.11 -7.77 41.65
CA VAL A 460 2.45 -8.99 41.18
C VAL A 460 1.20 -8.63 40.39
N PHE A 461 0.89 -9.45 39.40
CA PHE A 461 -0.37 -9.38 38.68
C PHE A 461 -1.47 -10.06 39.48
N THR A 462 -2.65 -9.45 39.46
CA THR A 462 -3.86 -9.94 40.11
C THR A 462 -5.05 -9.78 39.18
N TRP A 463 -5.99 -10.71 39.25
CA TRP A 463 -7.28 -10.58 38.61
C TRP A 463 -8.22 -9.78 39.53
N LYS A 464 -8.83 -8.71 39.02
CA LYS A 464 -9.82 -7.88 39.74
C LYS A 464 -11.04 -7.65 38.86
N GLU A 465 -12.20 -8.20 39.22
CA GLU A 465 -13.51 -7.86 38.63
C GLU A 465 -13.52 -7.75 37.08
N GLY A 466 -12.90 -8.70 36.39
CA GLY A 466 -12.80 -8.65 34.92
C GLY A 466 -11.64 -7.80 34.39
N ALA A 467 -10.59 -7.58 35.18
CA ALA A 467 -9.39 -6.88 34.74
C ALA A 467 -8.11 -7.53 35.23
N LEU A 468 -7.03 -7.31 34.49
CA LEU A 468 -5.66 -7.56 34.92
C LEU A 468 -5.14 -6.30 35.60
N ALA A 469 -4.72 -6.41 36.86
CA ALA A 469 -4.17 -5.30 37.61
C ALA A 469 -2.78 -5.63 38.16
N LEU A 470 -1.87 -4.66 38.11
CA LEU A 470 -0.58 -4.70 38.79
C LEU A 470 -0.77 -4.17 40.23
N THR A 471 -0.26 -4.91 41.21
CA THR A 471 -0.38 -4.56 42.64
C THR A 471 0.96 -4.71 43.35
N VAL A 472 1.17 -3.94 44.41
CA VAL A 472 2.37 -4.04 45.25
C VAL A 472 2.19 -5.11 46.32
N VAL A 473 3.17 -6.00 46.44
CA VAL A 473 3.26 -6.96 47.55
C VAL A 473 3.82 -6.23 48.78
N PRO A 474 3.13 -6.26 49.93
CA PRO A 474 3.69 -5.73 51.18
C PRO A 474 4.97 -6.47 51.56
N GLU A 475 5.98 -5.77 52.09
CA GLU A 475 7.20 -6.44 52.57
C GLU A 475 6.86 -7.56 53.58
N PRO A 476 7.62 -8.68 53.62
CA PRO A 476 7.33 -9.83 54.48
C PRO A 476 7.13 -9.50 55.98
N SER A 477 7.78 -8.44 56.47
CA SER A 477 7.62 -7.92 57.83
C SER A 477 6.22 -7.39 58.13
N THR A 478 5.47 -6.97 57.10
CA THR A 478 4.09 -6.48 57.19
C THR A 478 3.11 -7.63 57.41
N TRP A 479 3.34 -8.78 56.75
CA TRP A 479 2.60 -10.03 57.00
C TRP A 479 2.80 -10.54 58.43
N ALA A 480 4.02 -10.41 58.98
CA ALA A 480 4.31 -10.79 60.36
C ALA A 480 3.57 -9.91 61.40
N LEU A 481 3.30 -8.64 61.10
CA LEU A 481 2.55 -7.75 62.00
C LEU A 481 1.03 -8.02 61.96
N VAL A 482 0.47 -8.32 60.78
CA VAL A 482 -0.96 -8.64 60.62
C VAL A 482 -1.30 -10.02 61.24
N VAL A 483 -0.41 -11.01 61.12
CA VAL A 483 -0.57 -12.30 61.81
C VAL A 483 -0.25 -12.18 63.32
N GLY A 484 0.68 -11.29 63.70
CA GLY A 484 1.06 -11.05 65.10
C GLY A 484 -0.02 -10.39 65.96
N ILE A 485 -0.85 -9.51 65.39
CA ILE A 485 -1.95 -8.85 66.14
C ILE A 485 -3.18 -9.77 66.24
N GLY A 486 -3.46 -10.59 65.23
CA GLY A 486 -4.56 -11.58 65.25
C GLY A 486 -4.34 -12.75 66.22
N SER A 487 -3.08 -13.04 66.58
CA SER A 487 -2.72 -14.19 67.43
C SER A 487 -2.67 -13.87 68.93
N ILE A 488 -2.60 -12.59 69.33
CA ILE A 488 -2.50 -12.19 70.75
C ILE A 488 -3.88 -11.87 71.34
N GLY A 489 -4.87 -11.50 70.52
CA GLY A 489 -6.24 -11.22 70.98
C GLY A 489 -7.12 -12.46 71.26
N TYR A 490 -6.79 -13.63 70.70
CA TYR A 490 -7.66 -14.82 70.77
C TYR A 490 -7.31 -15.80 71.91
N ILE A 491 -6.15 -15.65 72.58
CA ILE A 491 -5.69 -16.57 73.63
C ILE A 491 -6.01 -16.08 75.07
N ALA A 492 -6.50 -14.85 75.25
CA ALA A 492 -6.85 -14.32 76.59
C ALA A 492 -8.34 -14.46 76.99
N ALA A 493 -9.25 -14.85 76.10
CA ALA A 493 -10.70 -14.86 76.41
C ALA A 493 -11.33 -16.26 76.63
N ILE A 494 -10.56 -17.36 76.54
CA ILE A 494 -11.07 -18.72 76.76
C ILE A 494 -10.25 -19.41 77.86
N ARG A 495 -10.35 -18.92 79.10
CA ARG A 495 -10.12 -19.76 80.29
C ARG A 495 -10.97 -19.26 81.47
N PHE A 496 -12.01 -20.04 81.74
CA PHE A 496 -12.76 -20.18 83.01
C PHE A 496 -13.82 -19.12 83.39
N ARG A 497 -15.03 -19.32 82.84
CA ARG A 497 -16.27 -19.37 83.63
C ARG A 497 -16.84 -20.78 83.56
N LYS A 498 -16.68 -21.56 84.64
CA LYS A 498 -17.53 -22.67 85.08
C LYS A 498 -17.09 -23.13 86.48
N ARG A 499 -17.66 -22.51 87.51
CA ARG A 499 -18.48 -23.13 88.56
C ARG A 499 -19.12 -22.03 89.40
#